data_AF-A0A922MU45-F1
#
_entry.id   AF-A0A922MU45-F1
#
_cell.length_a   1.000
_cell.length_b   1.000
_cell.length_c   1.000
_cell.angle_alpha   90.00
_cell.angle_beta   90.00
_cell.angle_gamma   90.00
#
_symmetry.space_group_name_H-M   'P 1'
#
loop_
_entity.id
_entity.type
_entity.pdbx_description
1 polymer ?
#
loop_
_entity_poly.entity_id
_entity_poly.type
_entity_poly.pdbx_seq_one_letter_code
_entity_poly.pdbx_strand_id
1 'polypeptide(L)'
;MRLLFAHKFTEENYFIRCVRFNMSRSNLFWLLLFCYNILRVNTQCEIAQVCVTDISASDCFGIEQLIPNSIVHGCCPSCKQSTEDDPQTQGCDPNVSNCLPDGRYAPVQCKGDRFTGRCFCSDPKGRRIFGQMWRDQAQNMTCACSRRRAELEAEGKVVTLHCSANGDYEQLQCNSGMCWCAQARDGQPIVTPVHEEDMERLPCYSAAVIGEQYLRKCESLSIANGFIRYEQTTHGTNYLGNLASTCDYDGSYGPIQILNGIAYCTGRDGKILGAWQTPVNTMQGMNCNCARDNMIFFPERGMTLTETCQANGNYSPKQSAGSVDYCVDSDGYQTKVLDEPGECPSHATT
;
A
#
# COMPACT_ATOMS: atom_id res chain seq x y z
N MET A 1 2.33 -6.00 54.15
CA MET A 1 1.45 -7.05 53.58
C MET A 1 1.37 -6.79 52.08
N ARG A 2 2.04 -7.63 51.27
CA ARG A 2 2.07 -7.76 49.78
C ARG A 2 2.41 -6.48 48.95
N LEU A 3 3.59 -6.30 48.32
CA LEU A 3 4.24 -6.98 47.15
C LEU A 3 3.34 -6.97 45.90
N LEU A 4 3.69 -6.65 44.65
CA LEU A 4 4.88 -6.29 43.81
C LEU A 4 4.27 -5.65 42.51
N PHE A 5 4.91 -4.91 41.57
CA PHE A 5 6.22 -5.02 40.94
C PHE A 5 6.69 -3.64 40.42
N ALA A 6 7.97 -3.36 40.64
CA ALA A 6 8.77 -2.46 39.81
C ALA A 6 9.66 -3.32 38.91
N HIS A 7 9.72 -3.02 37.61
CA HIS A 7 10.89 -3.34 36.79
C HIS A 7 11.21 -2.13 35.93
N LYS A 8 12.10 -1.32 36.50
CA LYS A 8 12.89 -0.31 35.80
C LYS A 8 13.96 -1.11 35.06
N PHE A 9 13.87 -1.20 33.73
CA PHE A 9 14.95 -1.80 32.94
C PHE A 9 16.16 -0.87 33.01
N THR A 10 17.16 -1.33 33.75
CA THR A 10 18.56 -0.91 33.66
C THR A 10 19.24 -1.75 32.58
N GLU A 11 19.81 -1.12 31.56
CA GLU A 11 21.02 -1.57 30.86
C GLU A 11 21.81 -0.30 30.50
N GLU A 12 22.73 0.08 31.38
CA GLU A 12 24.17 -0.16 31.24
C GLU A 12 24.82 0.72 30.17
N ASN A 13 25.39 1.83 30.68
CA ASN A 13 26.38 2.65 30.02
C ASN A 13 27.56 1.78 29.53
N TYR A 14 27.57 1.38 28.27
CA TYR A 14 28.83 1.07 27.58
C TYR A 14 29.51 2.38 27.15
N PHE A 15 29.99 3.13 28.14
CA PHE A 15 31.10 4.05 27.91
C PHE A 15 32.34 3.19 27.69
N ILE A 16 32.69 2.94 26.43
CA ILE A 16 34.02 2.43 26.10
C ILE A 16 35.02 3.52 26.48
N ARG A 17 35.59 3.42 27.69
CA ARG A 17 36.83 4.11 28.03
C ARG A 17 37.89 3.57 27.06
N CYS A 18 38.28 4.38 26.08
CA CYS A 18 39.47 4.12 25.27
C CYS A 18 40.70 4.13 26.18
N VAL A 19 41.05 2.97 26.75
CA VAL A 19 42.37 2.73 27.32
C VAL A 19 43.35 2.74 26.15
N ARG A 20 44.40 3.57 26.24
CA ARG A 20 45.49 3.60 25.26
C ARG A 20 46.15 2.22 25.18
N PHE A 21 45.78 1.44 24.17
CA PHE A 21 46.56 0.30 23.72
C PHE A 21 47.42 0.71 22.54
N ASN A 22 48.72 0.43 22.63
CA ASN A 22 49.66 0.60 21.53
C ASN A 22 49.34 -0.48 20.47
N MET A 23 48.60 -0.11 19.42
CA MET A 23 48.13 -1.04 18.38
C MET A 23 48.80 -0.75 17.03
N SER A 24 49.26 -1.81 16.38
CA SER A 24 49.92 -1.80 15.06
C SER A 24 49.02 -1.22 13.96
N ARG A 25 49.64 -0.59 12.93
CA ARG A 25 48.99 0.05 11.77
C ARG A 25 47.92 -0.81 11.08
N SER A 26 48.05 -2.14 11.11
CA SER A 26 47.06 -3.07 10.52
C SER A 26 45.72 -3.05 11.26
N ASN A 27 45.74 -2.91 12.59
CA ASN A 27 44.51 -2.89 13.40
C ASN A 27 43.76 -1.56 13.32
N LEU A 28 44.48 -0.46 13.02
CA LEU A 28 43.88 0.85 12.78
C LEU A 28 43.10 0.86 11.45
N PHE A 29 43.57 0.13 10.44
CA PHE A 29 42.90 0.01 9.15
C PHE A 29 41.59 -0.78 9.25
N TRP A 30 41.58 -1.89 10.01
CA TRP A 30 40.37 -2.67 10.26
C TRP A 30 39.36 -1.93 11.14
N LEU A 31 39.81 -1.15 12.14
CA LEU A 31 38.93 -0.28 12.93
C LEU A 31 38.34 0.86 12.10
N LEU A 32 39.13 1.48 11.20
CA LEU A 32 38.61 2.52 10.30
C LEU A 32 37.65 1.95 9.26
N LEU A 33 37.88 0.74 8.74
CA LEU A 33 36.93 0.03 7.87
C LEU A 33 35.65 -0.35 8.63
N PHE A 34 35.76 -0.80 9.88
CA PHE A 34 34.60 -1.13 10.72
C PHE A 34 33.80 0.13 11.08
N CYS A 35 34.47 1.23 11.46
CA CYS A 35 33.84 2.52 11.67
C CYS A 35 33.25 3.11 10.37
N TYR A 36 33.90 2.92 9.21
CA TYR A 36 33.39 3.37 7.91
C TYR A 36 32.17 2.55 7.46
N ASN A 37 32.11 1.25 7.78
CA ASN A 37 30.93 0.42 7.53
C ASN A 37 29.80 0.69 8.52
N ILE A 38 30.10 1.00 9.79
CA ILE A 38 29.09 1.43 10.79
C ILE A 38 28.54 2.84 10.46
N LEU A 39 29.38 3.75 9.95
CA LEU A 39 28.98 5.07 9.45
C LEU A 39 28.30 5.01 8.05
N ARG A 40 28.26 3.83 7.41
CA ARG A 40 27.52 3.56 6.17
C ARG A 40 26.28 2.69 6.38
N VAL A 41 25.80 2.55 7.61
CA VAL A 41 24.38 2.23 7.80
C VAL A 41 23.63 3.53 7.56
N ASN A 42 23.28 3.78 6.30
CA ASN A 42 22.26 4.75 5.95
C ASN A 42 21.04 4.41 6.79
N THR A 43 20.71 5.21 7.81
CA THR A 43 19.38 5.21 8.41
C THR A 43 18.45 5.86 7.39
N GLN A 44 18.25 5.19 6.26
CA GLN A 44 17.16 5.48 5.35
C GLN A 44 15.91 4.85 5.96
N CYS A 45 14.84 5.63 5.96
CA CYS A 45 13.54 5.28 6.49
C CYS A 45 12.94 4.10 5.69
N GLU A 46 13.42 2.88 5.91
CA GLU A 46 12.90 1.70 5.18
C GLU A 46 11.57 1.21 5.75
N ILE A 47 11.20 1.62 6.96
CA ILE A 47 9.91 1.30 7.56
C ILE A 47 9.48 2.51 8.39
N ALA A 48 8.62 3.37 7.84
CA ALA A 48 7.91 4.35 8.65
C ALA A 48 6.95 3.60 9.58
N GLN A 49 7.44 3.22 10.76
CA GLN A 49 6.56 2.99 11.89
C GLN A 49 6.00 4.35 12.25
N VAL A 50 4.69 4.50 12.04
CA VAL A 50 3.80 5.59 12.47
C VAL A 50 4.50 6.70 13.24
N CYS A 51 4.40 7.92 12.71
CA CYS A 51 4.81 9.09 13.45
C CYS A 51 4.08 9.15 14.79
N VAL A 52 4.84 9.06 15.88
CA VAL A 52 4.32 9.15 17.25
C VAL A 52 3.63 10.49 17.49
N THR A 53 3.85 11.47 16.61
CA THR A 53 3.22 12.79 16.61
C THR A 53 2.09 12.83 15.58
N ASP A 54 0.84 12.71 16.05
CA ASP A 54 -0.40 13.11 15.35
C ASP A 54 -0.42 14.66 15.19
N ILE A 55 0.59 15.25 14.57
CA ILE A 55 0.73 16.71 14.45
C ILE A 55 0.23 17.19 13.08
N SER A 56 -0.70 18.13 13.11
CA SER A 56 -1.36 18.74 11.96
C SER A 56 -1.06 20.24 11.91
N ALA A 57 -1.42 20.92 10.83
CA ALA A 57 -1.18 22.36 10.70
C ALA A 57 -1.85 23.17 11.82
N SER A 58 -2.98 22.70 12.36
CA SER A 58 -3.66 23.33 13.50
C SER A 58 -2.94 23.15 14.84
N ASP A 59 -1.98 22.23 14.92
CA ASP A 59 -1.19 21.99 16.13
C ASP A 59 0.06 22.88 16.21
N CYS A 60 0.35 23.65 15.15
CA CYS A 60 1.46 24.60 15.11
C CYS A 60 1.05 25.96 15.67
N PHE A 61 1.91 26.53 16.53
CA PHE A 61 1.60 27.76 17.25
C PHE A 61 2.42 28.96 16.73
N GLY A 62 1.74 30.11 16.60
CA GLY A 62 2.39 31.37 16.27
C GLY A 62 2.88 31.43 14.81
N ILE A 63 4.20 31.57 14.63
CA ILE A 63 4.87 31.69 13.32
C ILE A 63 5.41 30.36 12.81
N GLU A 64 5.11 29.26 13.50
CA GLU A 64 5.51 27.93 13.09
C GLU A 64 4.56 27.38 12.03
N GLN A 65 5.13 26.69 11.05
CA GLN A 65 4.41 25.94 10.03
C GLN A 65 4.71 24.45 10.20
N LEU A 66 3.74 23.61 9.81
CA LEU A 66 3.93 22.17 9.80
C LEU A 66 4.96 21.84 8.71
N ILE A 67 6.18 21.51 9.11
CA ILE A 67 7.21 21.07 8.17
C ILE A 67 7.19 19.53 8.13
N PRO A 68 6.84 18.93 6.98
CA PRO A 68 6.85 17.48 6.81
C PRO A 68 8.29 16.94 6.88
N ASN A 69 8.46 15.66 7.24
CA ASN A 69 9.76 14.97 7.18
C ASN A 69 10.91 15.70 7.90
N SER A 70 10.62 16.31 9.04
CA SER A 70 11.50 17.28 9.69
C SER A 70 12.06 16.80 11.04
N ILE A 71 11.52 15.71 11.60
CA ILE A 71 11.99 15.04 12.81
C ILE A 71 12.08 13.51 12.59
N VAL A 72 12.76 12.81 13.51
CA VAL A 72 12.97 11.36 13.50
C VAL A 72 13.56 10.89 12.16
N HIS A 73 14.83 11.21 11.93
CA HIS A 73 15.54 10.91 10.68
C HIS A 73 14.82 11.41 9.41
N GLY A 74 14.03 12.48 9.54
CA GLY A 74 13.26 13.06 8.45
C GLY A 74 12.05 12.23 8.03
N CYS A 75 11.52 11.37 8.91
CA CYS A 75 10.35 10.54 8.61
C CYS A 75 9.03 11.15 9.08
N CYS A 76 9.06 12.18 9.95
CA CYS A 76 7.86 12.68 10.62
C CYS A 76 7.71 14.20 10.54
N PRO A 77 6.46 14.71 10.47
CA PRO A 77 6.19 16.14 10.49
C PRO A 77 6.49 16.74 11.87
N SER A 78 6.87 18.02 11.89
CA SER A 78 7.02 18.81 13.12
C SER A 78 6.80 20.29 12.82
N CYS A 79 6.36 21.06 13.81
CA CYS A 79 6.20 22.51 13.68
C CYS A 79 7.57 23.19 13.75
N LYS A 80 7.91 23.98 12.73
CA LYS A 80 9.15 24.76 12.67
C LYS A 80 8.86 26.13 12.09
N GLN A 81 9.68 27.10 12.47
CA GLN A 81 9.65 28.44 11.91
C GLN A 81 10.13 28.39 10.46
N SER A 82 9.36 28.93 9.52
CA SER A 82 9.65 28.83 8.08
C SER A 82 11.03 29.41 7.75
N THR A 83 11.94 28.57 7.29
CA THR A 83 13.14 29.00 6.56
C THR A 83 12.91 28.62 5.10
N GLU A 84 12.92 29.62 4.22
CA GLU A 84 12.51 29.62 2.80
C GLU A 84 13.33 28.70 1.85
N ASP A 85 13.71 27.50 2.27
CA ASP A 85 14.31 26.51 1.37
C ASP A 85 13.90 25.11 1.84
N ASP A 86 12.60 24.80 1.73
CA ASP A 86 12.16 23.40 1.78
C ASP A 86 12.52 22.78 0.42
N PRO A 87 13.30 21.68 0.36
CA PRO A 87 13.66 21.08 -0.91
C PRO A 87 12.38 20.68 -1.62
N GLN A 88 12.06 21.36 -2.72
CA GLN A 88 11.00 20.91 -3.61
C GLN A 88 11.40 19.54 -4.14
N THR A 89 10.88 18.49 -3.51
CA THR A 89 10.99 17.14 -4.00
C THR A 89 10.17 17.08 -5.28
N GLN A 90 10.87 17.03 -6.41
CA GLN A 90 10.27 16.95 -7.73
C GLN A 90 9.53 15.59 -7.82
N GLY A 91 8.23 15.57 -7.48
CA GLY A 91 7.42 14.35 -7.43
C GLY A 91 6.25 14.42 -6.46
N CYS A 92 6.51 14.21 -5.17
CA CYS A 92 5.49 14.17 -4.10
C CYS A 92 5.36 15.53 -3.38
N ASP A 93 4.13 16.05 -3.26
CA ASP A 93 3.84 17.26 -2.49
C ASP A 93 3.49 16.90 -1.04
N PRO A 94 4.35 17.27 -0.07
CA PRO A 94 4.17 16.83 1.31
C PRO A 94 3.11 17.63 2.07
N ASN A 95 2.53 18.68 1.47
CA ASN A 95 1.39 19.40 2.07
C ASN A 95 0.08 18.62 2.00
N VAL A 96 -0.03 17.75 0.99
CA VAL A 96 -1.26 17.00 0.70
C VAL A 96 -1.04 15.50 0.70
N SER A 97 0.18 14.99 0.86
CA SER A 97 0.49 13.55 0.82
C SER A 97 1.63 13.19 1.78
N ASN A 98 1.73 11.90 2.12
CA ASN A 98 2.87 11.38 2.87
C ASN A 98 4.03 11.11 1.91
N CYS A 99 5.12 11.85 2.02
CA CYS A 99 6.29 11.70 1.15
C CYS A 99 7.47 11.06 1.89
N LEU A 100 8.31 10.33 1.17
CA LEU A 100 9.62 9.88 1.66
C LEU A 100 10.66 11.00 1.53
N PRO A 101 11.78 10.95 2.29
CA PRO A 101 12.85 11.95 2.20
C PRO A 101 13.48 12.10 0.81
N ASP A 102 13.36 11.07 -0.04
CA ASP A 102 13.88 11.08 -1.41
C ASP A 102 12.88 11.66 -2.44
N GLY A 103 11.74 12.17 -1.97
CA GLY A 103 10.72 12.79 -2.80
C GLY A 103 9.71 11.85 -3.45
N ARG A 104 9.82 10.54 -3.18
CA ARG A 104 8.81 9.55 -3.61
C ARG A 104 7.63 9.53 -2.65
N TYR A 105 6.52 8.92 -3.08
CA TYR A 105 5.38 8.70 -2.20
C TYR A 105 5.69 7.61 -1.17
N ALA A 106 5.29 7.84 0.08
CA ALA A 106 5.35 6.85 1.14
C ALA A 106 4.40 5.67 0.83
N PRO A 107 4.70 4.44 1.30
CA PRO A 107 3.85 3.28 1.03
C PRO A 107 2.38 3.46 1.40
N VAL A 108 2.10 4.15 2.51
CA VAL A 108 0.76 4.37 3.05
C VAL A 108 0.35 5.82 2.86
N GLN A 109 -0.74 6.04 2.11
CA GLN A 109 -1.40 7.32 1.94
C GLN A 109 -2.76 7.29 2.62
N CYS A 110 -3.21 8.39 3.20
CA CYS A 110 -4.49 8.44 3.90
C CYS A 110 -5.31 9.65 3.50
N LYS A 111 -6.62 9.47 3.31
CA LYS A 111 -7.59 10.53 3.01
C LYS A 111 -8.72 10.56 4.04
N GLY A 112 -9.39 11.70 4.15
CA GLY A 112 -10.49 11.92 5.09
C GLY A 112 -10.03 12.15 6.54
N ASP A 113 -11.00 12.36 7.42
CA ASP A 113 -10.75 12.64 8.84
C ASP A 113 -10.34 11.37 9.64
N ARG A 114 -10.11 11.52 10.95
CA ARG A 114 -9.67 10.41 11.81
C ARG A 114 -10.67 9.26 11.94
N PHE A 115 -11.97 9.52 11.81
CA PHE A 115 -13.06 8.58 12.10
C PHE A 115 -13.72 8.02 10.84
N THR A 116 -13.75 8.81 9.76
CA THR A 116 -14.35 8.45 8.47
C THR A 116 -13.31 8.20 7.39
N GLY A 117 -12.06 8.61 7.64
CA GLY A 117 -10.97 8.48 6.69
C GLY A 117 -10.43 7.06 6.55
N ARG A 118 -9.68 6.85 5.47
CA ARG A 118 -9.07 5.57 5.11
C ARG A 118 -7.65 5.78 4.63
N CYS A 119 -6.84 4.75 4.83
CA CYS A 119 -5.52 4.63 4.30
C CYS A 119 -5.49 3.57 3.19
N PHE A 120 -4.60 3.76 2.21
CA PHE A 120 -4.42 2.89 1.07
C PHE A 120 -2.92 2.76 0.74
N CYS A 121 -2.59 1.68 0.06
CA CYS A 121 -1.25 1.46 -0.43
C CYS A 121 -1.00 2.24 -1.72
N SER A 122 0.20 2.81 -1.84
CA SER A 122 0.64 3.49 -3.05
C SER A 122 2.01 3.00 -3.52
N ASP A 123 2.22 3.05 -4.83
CA ASP A 123 3.51 2.83 -5.45
C ASP A 123 4.44 4.06 -5.25
N PRO A 124 5.73 3.98 -5.63
CA PRO A 124 6.66 5.10 -5.42
C PRO A 124 6.30 6.39 -6.17
N LYS A 125 5.40 6.33 -7.16
CA LYS A 125 4.89 7.46 -7.94
C LYS A 125 3.55 8.00 -7.40
N GLY A 126 3.03 7.42 -6.32
CA GLY A 126 1.77 7.82 -5.69
C GLY A 126 0.53 7.16 -6.30
N ARG A 127 0.69 6.22 -7.25
CA ARG A 127 -0.46 5.50 -7.80
C ARG A 127 -0.98 4.52 -6.77
N ARG A 128 -2.30 4.47 -6.56
CA ARG A 128 -2.92 3.49 -5.66
C ARG A 128 -2.66 2.08 -6.17
N ILE A 129 -2.31 1.21 -5.24
CA ILE A 129 -2.19 -0.24 -5.43
C ILE A 129 -3.06 -0.95 -4.41
N PHE A 130 -3.18 -2.28 -4.52
CA PHE A 130 -3.99 -3.07 -3.59
C PHE A 130 -3.59 -2.83 -2.13
N GLY A 131 -4.57 -2.85 -1.23
CA GLY A 131 -4.36 -2.71 0.20
C GLY A 131 -4.96 -1.42 0.73
N GLN A 132 -5.81 -1.55 1.74
CA GLN A 132 -6.46 -0.43 2.41
C GLN A 132 -6.83 -0.77 3.86
N MET A 133 -6.99 0.25 4.68
CA MET A 133 -7.44 0.12 6.06
C MET A 133 -8.18 1.38 6.50
N TRP A 134 -9.08 1.26 7.46
CA TRP A 134 -9.62 2.44 8.13
C TRP A 134 -8.50 3.20 8.83
N ARG A 135 -8.56 4.54 8.82
CA ARG A 135 -7.46 5.38 9.32
C ARG A 135 -7.16 5.11 10.80
N ASP A 136 -8.19 4.86 11.60
CA ASP A 136 -8.09 4.48 13.02
C ASP A 136 -7.49 3.08 13.26
N GLN A 137 -7.39 2.25 12.22
CA GLN A 137 -6.87 0.87 12.26
C GLN A 137 -5.57 0.71 11.47
N ALA A 138 -5.09 1.76 10.80
CA ALA A 138 -3.94 1.73 9.91
C ALA A 138 -2.58 1.79 10.62
N GLN A 139 -2.54 1.81 11.96
CA GLN A 139 -1.30 2.01 12.73
C GLN A 139 -0.20 0.96 12.40
N ASN A 140 -0.60 -0.26 12.04
CA ASN A 140 0.34 -1.33 11.72
C ASN A 140 0.47 -1.63 10.23
N MET A 141 -0.22 -0.87 9.37
CA MET A 141 -0.21 -1.03 7.92
C MET A 141 1.14 -0.61 7.35
N THR A 142 1.78 -1.47 6.55
CA THR A 142 3.08 -1.20 5.92
C THR A 142 3.02 -1.19 4.40
N CYS A 143 2.04 -1.87 3.80
CA CYS A 143 1.94 -2.05 2.35
C CYS A 143 3.11 -2.80 1.71
N ALA A 144 3.93 -3.50 2.51
CA ALA A 144 5.16 -4.11 2.05
C ALA A 144 4.93 -5.19 0.99
N CYS A 145 3.89 -6.02 1.15
CA CYS A 145 3.54 -7.05 0.17
C CYS A 145 3.03 -6.41 -1.12
N SER A 146 2.07 -5.48 -1.01
CA SER A 146 1.49 -4.85 -2.19
C SER A 146 2.51 -4.13 -3.03
N ARG A 147 3.43 -3.38 -2.41
CA ARG A 147 4.51 -2.72 -3.13
C ARG A 147 5.44 -3.71 -3.79
N ARG A 148 5.86 -4.75 -3.07
CA ARG A 148 6.76 -5.76 -3.64
C ARG A 148 6.13 -6.48 -4.82
N ARG A 149 4.85 -6.83 -4.71
CA ARG A 149 4.10 -7.47 -5.80
C ARG A 149 3.98 -6.54 -7.00
N ALA A 150 3.60 -5.28 -6.80
CA ALA A 150 3.52 -4.30 -7.88
C ALA A 150 4.87 -4.06 -8.59
N GLU A 151 5.98 -4.04 -7.84
CA GLU A 151 7.34 -3.94 -8.40
C GLU A 151 7.67 -5.15 -9.29
N LEU A 152 7.43 -6.37 -8.80
CA LEU A 152 7.68 -7.59 -9.54
C LEU A 152 6.79 -7.72 -10.79
N GLU A 153 5.52 -7.33 -10.69
CA GLU A 153 4.59 -7.29 -11.83
C GLU A 153 5.04 -6.26 -12.88
N ALA A 154 5.53 -5.09 -12.45
CA ALA A 154 6.11 -4.09 -13.35
C ALA A 154 7.40 -4.57 -14.05
N GLU A 155 8.14 -5.49 -13.42
CA GLU A 155 9.27 -6.21 -14.04
C GLU A 155 8.83 -7.31 -15.03
N GLY A 156 7.51 -7.54 -15.18
CA GLY A 156 6.95 -8.57 -16.06
C GLY A 156 7.00 -9.98 -15.48
N LYS A 157 7.19 -10.13 -14.16
CA LYS A 157 7.19 -11.44 -13.50
C LYS A 157 5.77 -11.92 -13.25
N VAL A 158 5.59 -13.25 -13.29
CA VAL A 158 4.39 -13.90 -12.75
C VAL A 158 4.55 -13.96 -11.24
N VAL A 159 3.64 -13.31 -10.50
CA VAL A 159 3.74 -13.15 -9.05
C VAL A 159 2.52 -13.75 -8.37
N THR A 160 2.75 -14.63 -7.41
CA THR A 160 1.69 -15.30 -6.63
C THR A 160 1.67 -14.90 -5.16
N LEU A 161 2.42 -13.85 -4.77
CA LEU A 161 2.44 -13.36 -3.38
C LEU A 161 1.03 -12.97 -2.90
N HIS A 162 0.60 -13.49 -1.76
CA HIS A 162 -0.67 -13.12 -1.15
C HIS A 162 -0.51 -11.99 -0.13
N CYS A 163 -1.16 -10.88 -0.41
CA CYS A 163 -1.19 -9.75 0.51
C CYS A 163 -2.46 -9.79 1.34
N SER A 164 -2.40 -9.38 2.61
CA SER A 164 -3.60 -9.20 3.41
C SER A 164 -4.36 -7.94 2.98
N ALA A 165 -5.58 -7.74 3.46
CA ALA A 165 -6.41 -6.60 3.04
C ALA A 165 -5.77 -5.22 3.28
N ASN A 166 -4.82 -5.09 4.21
CA ASN A 166 -4.08 -3.85 4.47
C ASN A 166 -2.80 -3.71 3.60
N GLY A 167 -2.50 -4.67 2.74
CA GLY A 167 -1.34 -4.69 1.86
C GLY A 167 -0.03 -5.23 2.48
N ASP A 168 -0.08 -5.74 3.70
CA ASP A 168 1.02 -6.49 4.33
C ASP A 168 1.07 -7.93 3.83
N TYR A 169 2.14 -8.66 4.12
CA TYR A 169 2.23 -10.08 3.75
C TYR A 169 1.29 -10.94 4.58
N GLU A 170 0.57 -11.86 3.94
CA GLU A 170 0.00 -12.99 4.65
C GLU A 170 1.10 -13.94 5.15
N GLN A 171 0.81 -14.72 6.18
CA GLN A 171 1.85 -15.55 6.82
C GLN A 171 2.42 -16.61 5.90
N LEU A 172 1.62 -17.23 5.04
CA LEU A 172 2.10 -18.22 4.08
C LEU A 172 2.26 -17.56 2.72
N GLN A 173 3.49 -17.56 2.20
CA GLN A 173 3.81 -17.04 0.89
C GLN A 173 4.31 -18.17 0.01
N CYS A 174 3.84 -18.23 -1.23
CA CYS A 174 4.46 -19.04 -2.26
C CYS A 174 4.68 -18.17 -3.49
N ASN A 175 5.87 -18.29 -4.07
CA ASN A 175 6.21 -17.61 -5.31
C ASN A 175 7.28 -18.41 -6.06
N SER A 176 7.11 -18.55 -7.37
CA SER A 176 8.06 -19.26 -8.23
C SER A 176 8.39 -20.68 -7.75
N GLY A 177 7.38 -21.42 -7.27
CA GLY A 177 7.50 -22.82 -6.84
C GLY A 177 8.13 -23.04 -5.46
N MET A 178 8.40 -21.97 -4.71
CA MET A 178 8.91 -22.02 -3.34
C MET A 178 7.91 -21.38 -2.38
N CYS A 179 7.72 -21.99 -1.22
CA CYS A 179 6.84 -21.52 -0.16
C CYS A 179 7.61 -21.24 1.13
N TRP A 180 7.20 -20.23 1.89
CA TRP A 180 7.79 -19.87 3.18
C TRP A 180 6.78 -19.21 4.13
N CYS A 181 7.09 -19.24 5.42
CA CYS A 181 6.39 -18.39 6.39
C CYS A 181 7.00 -17.00 6.38
N ALA A 182 6.23 -15.99 5.99
CA ALA A 182 6.67 -14.62 5.88
C ALA A 182 6.37 -13.81 7.15
N GLN A 183 7.30 -12.91 7.48
CA GLN A 183 7.01 -11.80 8.38
C GLN A 183 6.08 -10.80 7.67
N ALA A 184 4.99 -10.41 8.34
CA ALA A 184 3.95 -9.57 7.74
C ALA A 184 4.48 -8.23 7.19
N ARG A 185 5.50 -7.65 7.84
CA ARG A 185 5.96 -6.27 7.57
C ARG A 185 7.02 -6.13 6.50
N ASP A 186 7.73 -7.20 6.15
CA ASP A 186 8.85 -7.13 5.19
C ASP A 186 8.93 -8.35 4.25
N GLY A 187 8.14 -9.40 4.50
CA GLY A 187 8.10 -10.61 3.70
C GLY A 187 9.25 -11.60 4.00
N GLN A 188 10.12 -11.30 4.97
CA GLN A 188 11.28 -12.14 5.27
C GLN A 188 10.85 -13.53 5.74
N PRO A 189 11.52 -14.60 5.28
CA PRO A 189 11.28 -15.94 5.78
C PRO A 189 11.59 -16.07 7.27
N ILE A 190 10.60 -16.52 8.04
CA ILE A 190 10.75 -16.89 9.47
C ILE A 190 11.34 -18.30 9.60
N VAL A 191 11.11 -19.14 8.59
CA VAL A 191 11.62 -20.51 8.49
C VAL A 191 12.23 -20.74 7.12
N THR A 192 12.99 -21.83 6.99
CA THR A 192 13.56 -22.25 5.71
C THR A 192 12.45 -22.43 4.66
N PRO A 193 12.55 -21.76 3.50
CA PRO A 193 11.64 -21.99 2.39
C PRO A 193 11.68 -23.45 1.91
N VAL A 194 10.54 -23.98 1.52
CA VAL A 194 10.36 -25.34 1.00
C VAL A 194 9.82 -25.28 -0.42
N HIS A 195 9.91 -26.38 -1.18
CA HIS A 195 9.19 -26.48 -2.44
C HIS A 195 7.67 -26.48 -2.20
N GLU A 196 6.89 -25.99 -3.17
CA GLU A 196 5.43 -25.89 -3.05
C GLU A 196 4.75 -27.23 -2.71
N GLU A 197 5.28 -28.35 -3.23
CA GLU A 197 4.83 -29.70 -2.89
C GLU A 197 4.99 -30.07 -1.40
N ASP A 198 5.89 -29.38 -0.69
CA ASP A 198 6.18 -29.56 0.73
C ASP A 198 5.59 -28.44 1.61
N MET A 199 4.75 -27.56 1.03
CA MET A 199 4.15 -26.41 1.73
C MET A 199 3.46 -26.80 3.04
N GLU A 200 2.84 -27.98 3.09
CA GLU A 200 2.13 -28.48 4.27
C GLU A 200 3.04 -28.71 5.49
N ARG A 201 4.36 -28.77 5.28
CA ARG A 201 5.36 -28.91 6.35
C ARG A 201 5.71 -27.59 7.03
N LEU A 202 5.27 -26.45 6.48
CA LEU A 202 5.53 -25.15 7.07
C LEU A 202 4.67 -24.92 8.32
N PRO A 203 5.22 -24.35 9.41
CA PRO A 203 4.47 -24.14 10.65
C PRO A 203 3.33 -23.11 10.52
N CYS A 204 3.36 -22.25 9.50
CA CYS A 204 2.29 -21.30 9.20
C CYS A 204 1.22 -21.88 8.26
N TYR A 205 1.40 -23.09 7.73
CA TYR A 205 0.39 -23.73 6.90
C TYR A 205 -0.80 -24.16 7.76
N SER A 206 -2.00 -23.93 7.23
CA SER A 206 -3.25 -24.40 7.82
C SER A 206 -4.21 -24.79 6.72
N ALA A 207 -4.55 -26.08 6.65
CA ALA A 207 -5.52 -26.60 5.69
C ALA A 207 -6.90 -25.94 5.84
N ALA A 208 -7.26 -25.45 7.03
CA ALA A 208 -8.53 -24.76 7.27
C ALA A 208 -8.58 -23.36 6.64
N VAL A 209 -7.43 -22.72 6.42
CA VAL A 209 -7.33 -21.36 5.88
C VAL A 209 -6.96 -21.39 4.40
N ILE A 210 -5.98 -22.23 4.04
CA ILE A 210 -5.38 -22.29 2.71
C ILE A 210 -6.10 -23.33 1.82
N GLY A 211 -6.55 -24.43 2.41
CA GLY A 211 -7.03 -25.60 1.65
C GLY A 211 -5.87 -26.40 1.04
N GLU A 212 -6.19 -27.22 0.04
CA GLU A 212 -5.23 -28.15 -0.58
C GLU A 212 -4.29 -27.48 -1.60
N GLN A 213 -4.63 -26.29 -2.08
CA GLN A 213 -3.88 -25.55 -3.09
C GLN A 213 -3.59 -24.13 -2.59
N TYR A 214 -2.40 -23.63 -2.90
CA TYR A 214 -2.02 -22.27 -2.51
C TYR A 214 -2.89 -21.22 -3.22
N LEU A 215 -3.06 -21.36 -4.54
CA LEU A 215 -3.82 -20.40 -5.35
C LEU A 215 -5.32 -20.42 -5.02
N ARG A 216 -5.90 -19.24 -4.84
CA ARG A 216 -7.33 -19.09 -4.56
C ARG A 216 -8.15 -19.22 -5.83
N LYS A 217 -9.47 -19.40 -5.67
CA LYS A 217 -10.40 -19.62 -6.78
C LYS A 217 -10.27 -18.60 -7.92
N CYS A 218 -10.15 -17.30 -7.62
CA CYS A 218 -9.98 -16.29 -8.67
C CYS A 218 -8.69 -16.53 -9.46
N GLU A 219 -7.58 -16.76 -8.76
CA GLU A 219 -6.25 -16.91 -9.35
C GLU A 219 -6.18 -18.18 -10.20
N SER A 220 -6.69 -19.30 -9.70
CA SER A 220 -6.78 -20.56 -10.45
C SER A 220 -7.60 -20.40 -11.74
N LEU A 221 -8.72 -19.67 -11.68
CA LEU A 221 -9.52 -19.35 -12.87
C LEU A 221 -8.77 -18.41 -13.83
N SER A 222 -8.10 -17.38 -13.32
CA SER A 222 -7.38 -16.40 -14.11
C SER A 222 -6.22 -17.05 -14.88
N ILE A 223 -5.44 -17.89 -14.20
CA ILE A 223 -4.33 -18.64 -14.79
C ILE A 223 -4.86 -19.65 -15.83
N ALA A 224 -5.90 -20.43 -15.50
CA ALA A 224 -6.49 -21.38 -16.44
C ALA A 224 -7.02 -20.69 -17.71
N ASN A 225 -7.72 -19.56 -17.57
CA ASN A 225 -8.19 -18.76 -18.70
C ASN A 225 -7.02 -18.19 -19.52
N GLY A 226 -5.93 -17.81 -18.86
CA GLY A 226 -4.69 -17.39 -19.51
C GLY A 226 -4.12 -18.48 -20.42
N PHE A 227 -4.03 -19.73 -19.94
CA PHE A 227 -3.58 -20.87 -20.74
C PHE A 227 -4.51 -21.17 -21.91
N ILE A 228 -5.83 -21.21 -21.68
CA ILE A 228 -6.80 -21.48 -22.76
C ILE A 228 -6.73 -20.39 -23.83
N ARG A 229 -6.64 -19.12 -23.43
CA ARG A 229 -6.46 -18.00 -24.36
C ARG A 229 -5.17 -18.15 -25.15
N TYR A 230 -4.05 -18.46 -24.48
CA TYR A 230 -2.77 -18.67 -25.15
C TYR A 230 -2.89 -19.75 -26.23
N GLU A 231 -3.36 -20.95 -25.88
CA GLU A 231 -3.58 -22.05 -26.82
C GLU A 231 -4.45 -21.60 -28.00
N GLN A 232 -5.65 -21.08 -27.72
CA GLN A 232 -6.59 -20.68 -28.78
C GLN A 232 -6.02 -19.63 -29.73
N THR A 233 -5.34 -18.62 -29.20
CA THR A 233 -4.70 -17.56 -30.02
C THR A 233 -3.55 -18.12 -30.86
N THR A 234 -2.73 -19.03 -30.31
CA THR A 234 -1.64 -19.66 -31.08
C THR A 234 -2.15 -20.58 -32.19
N HIS A 235 -3.34 -21.15 -32.05
CA HIS A 235 -4.01 -21.95 -33.08
C HIS A 235 -4.91 -21.12 -34.02
N GLY A 236 -4.82 -19.78 -34.00
CA GLY A 236 -5.55 -18.90 -34.92
C GLY A 236 -7.05 -18.77 -34.63
N THR A 237 -7.49 -19.13 -33.43
CA THR A 237 -8.88 -18.98 -32.97
C THR A 237 -9.03 -17.83 -31.98
N ASN A 238 -10.22 -17.24 -31.92
CA ASN A 238 -10.53 -16.20 -30.94
C ASN A 238 -11.09 -16.83 -29.68
N TYR A 239 -10.55 -16.45 -28.53
CA TYR A 239 -11.09 -16.86 -27.24
C TYR A 239 -12.45 -16.20 -27.00
N LEU A 240 -13.51 -17.00 -27.07
CA LEU A 240 -14.92 -16.62 -26.83
C LEU A 240 -15.33 -16.81 -25.36
N GLY A 241 -14.41 -17.21 -24.49
CA GLY A 241 -14.68 -17.38 -23.07
C GLY A 241 -14.81 -16.04 -22.34
N ASN A 242 -15.25 -16.11 -21.08
CA ASN A 242 -15.43 -14.94 -20.24
C ASN A 242 -14.05 -14.32 -19.92
N LEU A 243 -13.70 -13.29 -20.68
CA LEU A 243 -12.46 -12.54 -20.51
C LEU A 243 -12.59 -11.64 -19.26
N ALA A 244 -11.51 -11.59 -18.49
CA ALA A 244 -11.23 -10.56 -17.49
C ALA A 244 -11.98 -10.67 -16.15
N SER A 245 -11.77 -11.76 -15.40
CA SER A 245 -11.65 -11.60 -13.95
C SER A 245 -10.17 -11.39 -13.62
N THR A 246 -9.80 -10.13 -13.37
CA THR A 246 -8.56 -9.86 -12.63
C THR A 246 -8.76 -10.28 -11.18
N CYS A 247 -7.68 -10.56 -10.48
CA CYS A 247 -7.71 -10.87 -9.05
C CYS A 247 -6.96 -9.79 -8.29
N ASP A 248 -7.47 -9.43 -7.13
CA ASP A 248 -6.77 -8.58 -6.19
C ASP A 248 -5.58 -9.34 -5.57
N TYR A 249 -4.66 -8.65 -4.90
CA TYR A 249 -3.41 -9.30 -4.42
C TYR A 249 -3.60 -10.25 -3.24
N ASP A 250 -4.78 -10.25 -2.62
CA ASP A 250 -5.20 -11.28 -1.68
C ASP A 250 -5.92 -12.44 -2.39
N GLY A 251 -5.88 -12.55 -3.72
CA GLY A 251 -6.59 -13.57 -4.48
C GLY A 251 -8.12 -13.47 -4.45
N SER A 252 -8.68 -12.37 -3.91
CA SER A 252 -10.10 -12.05 -4.08
C SER A 252 -10.39 -11.56 -5.50
N TYR A 253 -11.67 -11.44 -5.87
CA TYR A 253 -12.03 -10.98 -7.21
C TYR A 253 -11.70 -9.50 -7.39
N GLY A 254 -11.13 -9.18 -8.55
CA GLY A 254 -10.76 -7.82 -8.94
C GLY A 254 -11.98 -6.94 -9.24
N PRO A 255 -11.73 -5.65 -9.50
CA PRO A 255 -12.78 -4.63 -9.54
C PRO A 255 -13.73 -4.72 -10.73
N ILE A 256 -13.37 -5.44 -11.80
CA ILE A 256 -14.13 -5.44 -13.07
C ILE A 256 -14.34 -6.88 -13.54
N GLN A 257 -15.56 -7.17 -14.01
CA GLN A 257 -15.90 -8.37 -14.78
C GLN A 257 -16.57 -7.95 -16.08
N ILE A 258 -16.20 -8.59 -17.19
CA ILE A 258 -16.83 -8.36 -18.50
C ILE A 258 -17.78 -9.51 -18.80
N LEU A 259 -19.06 -9.20 -19.01
CA LEU A 259 -20.09 -10.18 -19.36
C LEU A 259 -20.87 -9.66 -20.58
N ASN A 260 -20.96 -10.47 -21.64
CA ASN A 260 -21.74 -10.15 -22.84
C ASN A 260 -21.47 -8.75 -23.44
N GLY A 261 -20.22 -8.29 -23.43
CA GLY A 261 -19.83 -6.97 -23.96
C GLY A 261 -20.14 -5.78 -23.05
N ILE A 262 -20.49 -6.02 -21.78
CA ILE A 262 -20.69 -5.01 -20.75
C ILE A 262 -19.66 -5.24 -19.64
N ALA A 263 -18.98 -4.18 -19.22
CA ALA A 263 -18.07 -4.17 -18.08
C ALA A 263 -18.85 -3.77 -16.81
N TYR A 264 -18.74 -4.58 -15.77
CA TYR A 264 -19.42 -4.42 -14.49
C TYR A 264 -18.42 -4.21 -13.36
N CYS A 265 -18.72 -3.28 -12.45
CA CYS A 265 -18.00 -3.22 -11.19
C CYS A 265 -18.34 -4.43 -10.32
N THR A 266 -17.32 -4.99 -9.68
CA THR A 266 -17.42 -6.25 -8.94
C THR A 266 -16.85 -6.08 -7.54
N GLY A 267 -17.49 -6.72 -6.55
CA GLY A 267 -17.01 -6.82 -5.19
C GLY A 267 -15.91 -7.89 -5.05
N ARG A 268 -15.29 -7.94 -3.87
CA ARG A 268 -14.22 -8.91 -3.56
C ARG A 268 -14.70 -10.36 -3.59
N ASP A 269 -15.99 -10.57 -3.37
CA ASP A 269 -16.64 -11.87 -3.45
C ASP A 269 -17.00 -12.29 -4.90
N GLY A 270 -16.70 -11.45 -5.88
CA GLY A 270 -16.98 -11.69 -7.28
C GLY A 270 -18.42 -11.36 -7.69
N LYS A 271 -19.24 -10.78 -6.81
CA LYS A 271 -20.59 -10.34 -7.15
C LYS A 271 -20.58 -8.98 -7.83
N ILE A 272 -21.45 -8.82 -8.81
CA ILE A 272 -21.68 -7.53 -9.49
C ILE A 272 -22.25 -6.52 -8.49
N LEU A 273 -21.68 -5.32 -8.47
CA LEU A 273 -22.09 -4.22 -7.61
C LEU A 273 -23.14 -3.37 -8.32
N GLY A 274 -24.40 -3.52 -7.89
CA GLY A 274 -25.49 -2.62 -8.27
C GLY A 274 -25.62 -2.39 -9.78
N ALA A 275 -25.84 -1.12 -10.16
CA ALA A 275 -25.98 -0.68 -11.55
C ALA A 275 -24.69 -0.05 -12.11
N TRP A 276 -23.54 -0.28 -11.48
CA TRP A 276 -22.26 0.30 -11.88
C TRP A 276 -21.68 -0.47 -13.08
N GLN A 277 -21.89 0.06 -14.28
CA GLN A 277 -21.53 -0.64 -15.52
C GLN A 277 -21.30 0.33 -16.68
N THR A 278 -20.65 -0.18 -17.73
CA THR A 278 -20.52 0.51 -19.01
C THR A 278 -20.35 -0.50 -20.14
N PRO A 279 -20.81 -0.22 -21.37
CA PRO A 279 -20.41 -0.98 -22.54
C PRO A 279 -18.88 -1.07 -22.70
N VAL A 280 -18.37 -2.20 -23.19
CA VAL A 280 -16.91 -2.42 -23.32
C VAL A 280 -16.22 -1.40 -24.25
N ASN A 281 -16.93 -0.87 -25.25
CA ASN A 281 -16.39 0.17 -26.13
C ASN A 281 -16.18 1.53 -25.45
N THR A 282 -16.81 1.77 -24.29
CA THR A 282 -16.64 2.98 -23.46
C THR A 282 -16.01 2.66 -22.10
N MET A 283 -15.41 1.47 -21.95
CA MET A 283 -14.77 1.02 -20.71
C MET A 283 -13.43 1.73 -20.42
N GLN A 284 -12.86 2.45 -21.39
CA GLN A 284 -11.56 3.12 -21.20
C GLN A 284 -11.58 4.03 -19.97
N GLY A 285 -10.62 3.80 -19.06
CA GLY A 285 -10.49 4.55 -17.80
C GLY A 285 -11.40 4.07 -16.66
N MET A 286 -12.23 3.04 -16.84
CA MET A 286 -13.01 2.42 -15.76
C MET A 286 -12.09 1.71 -14.76
N ASN A 287 -12.24 2.02 -13.47
CA ASN A 287 -11.50 1.41 -12.36
C ASN A 287 -12.39 0.93 -11.21
N CYS A 288 -13.66 1.35 -11.16
CA CYS A 288 -14.64 0.97 -10.13
C CYS A 288 -14.30 1.35 -8.69
N ASN A 289 -13.33 2.24 -8.49
CA ASN A 289 -12.87 2.61 -7.16
C ASN A 289 -14.00 3.19 -6.29
N CYS A 290 -14.80 4.10 -6.83
CA CYS A 290 -15.90 4.72 -6.09
C CYS A 290 -17.02 3.71 -5.78
N ALA A 291 -17.37 2.84 -6.73
CA ALA A 291 -18.36 1.78 -6.52
C ALA A 291 -17.96 0.80 -5.41
N ARG A 292 -16.69 0.38 -5.38
CA ARG A 292 -16.17 -0.51 -4.32
C ARG A 292 -16.09 0.22 -2.98
N ASP A 293 -15.66 1.47 -2.99
CA ASP A 293 -15.60 2.30 -1.80
C ASP A 293 -16.99 2.55 -1.21
N ASN A 294 -18.01 2.72 -2.05
CA ASN A 294 -19.40 2.81 -1.62
C ASN A 294 -19.83 1.59 -0.80
N MET A 295 -19.43 0.37 -1.21
CA MET A 295 -19.72 -0.88 -0.49
C MET A 295 -18.99 -1.01 0.85
N ILE A 296 -17.73 -0.56 0.90
CA ILE A 296 -16.92 -0.52 2.13
C ILE A 296 -17.54 0.41 3.18
N PHE A 297 -18.10 1.54 2.74
CA PHE A 297 -18.82 2.45 3.63
C PHE A 297 -20.18 1.87 4.03
N PHE A 298 -20.99 1.45 3.05
CA PHE A 298 -22.29 0.82 3.26
C PHE A 298 -22.49 -0.35 2.29
N PRO A 299 -22.82 -1.56 2.77
CA PRO A 299 -23.31 -1.86 4.11
C PRO A 299 -22.22 -2.19 5.14
N GLU A 300 -20.94 -2.32 4.75
CA GLU A 300 -19.92 -2.92 5.62
C GLU A 300 -19.66 -2.14 6.92
N ARG A 301 -19.54 -0.81 6.85
CA ARG A 301 -19.26 0.04 8.02
C ARG A 301 -20.48 0.76 8.59
N GLY A 302 -21.61 0.75 7.88
CA GLY A 302 -22.83 1.45 8.26
C GLY A 302 -22.75 2.97 8.09
N MET A 303 -21.88 3.46 7.21
CA MET A 303 -21.67 4.88 6.92
C MET A 303 -21.95 5.17 5.45
N THR A 304 -22.32 6.39 5.10
CA THR A 304 -22.51 6.78 3.69
C THR A 304 -21.22 7.37 3.14
N LEU A 305 -20.81 6.93 1.93
CA LEU A 305 -19.75 7.60 1.19
C LEU A 305 -20.21 9.02 0.82
N THR A 306 -19.43 10.04 1.18
CA THR A 306 -19.80 11.44 0.94
C THR A 306 -19.53 11.89 -0.49
N GLU A 307 -18.57 11.26 -1.16
CA GLU A 307 -18.18 11.56 -2.52
C GLU A 307 -19.16 10.99 -3.54
N THR A 308 -19.28 11.69 -4.66
CA THR A 308 -20.14 11.34 -5.78
C THR A 308 -19.42 10.41 -6.75
N CYS A 309 -20.08 9.32 -7.13
CA CYS A 309 -19.62 8.36 -8.13
C CYS A 309 -20.26 8.63 -9.51
N GLN A 310 -19.51 8.33 -10.57
CA GLN A 310 -20.01 8.22 -11.94
C GLN A 310 -20.71 6.87 -12.16
N ALA A 311 -21.58 6.77 -13.17
CA ALA A 311 -22.35 5.56 -13.46
C ALA A 311 -21.51 4.31 -13.83
N ASN A 312 -20.27 4.51 -14.29
CA ASN A 312 -19.31 3.43 -14.52
C ASN A 312 -18.57 2.99 -13.24
N GLY A 313 -18.92 3.54 -12.08
CA GLY A 313 -18.34 3.22 -10.78
C GLY A 313 -17.05 3.97 -10.43
N ASN A 314 -16.58 4.88 -11.27
CA ASN A 314 -15.45 5.74 -10.96
C ASN A 314 -15.84 6.91 -10.06
N TYR A 315 -14.86 7.57 -9.45
CA TYR A 315 -15.08 8.85 -8.79
C TYR A 315 -15.44 9.93 -9.82
N SER A 316 -16.37 10.83 -9.47
CA SER A 316 -16.53 12.08 -10.22
C SER A 316 -15.28 12.95 -9.97
N PRO A 317 -14.58 13.45 -11.00
CA PRO A 317 -13.38 14.26 -10.79
C PRO A 317 -13.64 15.52 -9.97
N LYS A 318 -14.84 16.11 -10.12
CA LYS A 318 -15.32 17.22 -9.33
C LYS A 318 -16.23 16.72 -8.21
N GLN A 319 -15.94 17.14 -6.98
CA GLN A 319 -16.67 16.83 -5.77
C GLN A 319 -17.10 18.12 -5.07
N SER A 320 -18.10 18.02 -4.20
CA SER A 320 -18.61 19.16 -3.43
C SER A 320 -18.86 18.74 -1.97
N ALA A 321 -18.40 19.56 -1.04
CA ALA A 321 -18.67 19.42 0.39
C ALA A 321 -19.24 20.74 0.94
N GLY A 322 -20.56 20.78 1.15
CA GLY A 322 -21.25 22.03 1.50
C GLY A 322 -21.18 23.03 0.34
N SER A 323 -20.55 24.19 0.55
CA SER A 323 -20.33 25.23 -0.46
C SER A 323 -18.95 25.18 -1.12
N VAL A 324 -18.12 24.20 -0.77
CA VAL A 324 -16.74 24.09 -1.26
C VAL A 324 -16.68 23.02 -2.35
N ASP A 325 -16.21 23.42 -3.52
CA ASP A 325 -15.90 22.50 -4.62
C ASP A 325 -14.42 22.12 -4.57
N TYR A 326 -14.12 20.86 -4.88
CA TYR A 326 -12.75 20.36 -4.93
C TYR A 326 -12.59 19.27 -5.99
N CYS A 327 -11.37 19.09 -6.45
CA CYS A 327 -10.99 18.05 -7.37
C CYS A 327 -10.48 16.83 -6.61
N VAL A 328 -10.80 15.66 -7.16
CA VAL A 328 -10.22 14.38 -6.72
C VAL A 328 -9.50 13.69 -7.86
N ASP A 329 -8.60 12.76 -7.53
CA ASP A 329 -8.00 11.83 -8.49
C ASP A 329 -8.91 10.59 -8.72
N SER A 330 -8.39 9.61 -9.46
CA SER A 330 -9.07 8.36 -9.82
C SER A 330 -9.52 7.51 -8.62
N ASP A 331 -8.98 7.81 -7.45
CA ASP A 331 -9.14 7.09 -6.20
C ASP A 331 -9.92 7.91 -5.17
N GLY A 332 -10.43 9.08 -5.58
CA GLY A 332 -11.17 9.98 -4.71
C GLY A 332 -10.26 10.70 -3.72
N TYR A 333 -8.96 10.84 -4.01
CA TYR A 333 -8.02 11.63 -3.22
C TYR A 333 -8.12 13.10 -3.60
N GLN A 334 -8.30 14.00 -2.62
CA GLN A 334 -8.39 15.42 -2.90
C GLN A 334 -7.07 15.97 -3.42
N THR A 335 -7.08 16.57 -4.61
CA THR A 335 -5.89 17.12 -5.26
C THR A 335 -5.85 18.65 -5.19
N LYS A 336 -7.01 19.32 -5.24
CA LYS A 336 -7.09 20.78 -5.23
C LYS A 336 -8.46 21.27 -4.77
N VAL A 337 -8.49 22.34 -3.98
CA VAL A 337 -9.72 23.11 -3.69
C VAL A 337 -9.96 24.14 -4.79
N LEU A 338 -11.21 24.33 -5.21
CA LEU A 338 -11.60 25.29 -6.23
C LEU A 338 -12.15 26.57 -5.58
N ASP A 339 -11.46 27.68 -5.80
CA ASP A 339 -11.84 29.00 -5.29
C ASP A 339 -12.85 29.74 -6.20
N GLU A 340 -13.01 29.28 -7.44
CA GLU A 340 -13.90 29.81 -8.48
C GLU A 340 -14.51 28.65 -9.29
N PRO A 341 -15.52 28.86 -10.18
CA PRO A 341 -16.03 27.80 -11.06
C PRO A 341 -14.94 27.32 -12.04
N GLY A 342 -14.06 26.45 -11.54
CA GLY A 342 -12.99 25.81 -12.26
C GLY A 342 -13.34 24.38 -12.65
N GLU A 343 -12.64 23.87 -13.66
CA GLU A 343 -12.74 22.49 -14.11
C GLU A 343 -11.71 21.61 -13.41
N CYS A 344 -12.09 20.38 -13.09
CA CYS A 344 -11.17 19.35 -12.64
C CYS A 344 -10.65 18.58 -13.86
N PRO A 345 -9.37 18.22 -13.91
CA PRO A 345 -8.86 17.35 -14.97
C PRO A 345 -9.70 16.08 -15.02
N SER A 346 -10.14 15.68 -16.21
CA SER A 346 -10.65 14.32 -16.38
C SER A 346 -9.53 13.34 -16.04
N HIS A 347 -9.88 12.19 -15.44
CA HIS A 347 -8.91 11.13 -15.18
C HIS A 347 -8.39 10.61 -16.53
N ALA A 348 -7.34 11.24 -17.06
CA ALA A 348 -6.69 10.82 -18.27
C ALA A 348 -5.91 9.53 -17.99
N THR A 349 -6.23 8.51 -18.78
CA THR A 349 -5.54 7.22 -18.90
C THR A 349 -4.01 7.39 -18.81
N THR A 350 -3.39 6.79 -17.79
CA THR A 350 -1.98 6.40 -17.82
C THR A 350 -1.86 4.90 -17.70
#